data_AF-A0A5E4I130-F1
#
_entry.id   AF-A0A5E4I130-F1
#
_cell.length_a   1.000
_cell.length_b   1.000
_cell.length_c   1.000
_cell.angle_alpha   90.00
_cell.angle_beta   90.00
_cell.angle_gamma   90.00
#
_symmetry.space_group_name_H-M   'P 1'
#
loop_
_entity.id
_entity.type
_entity.pdbx_description
1 polymer ?
#
loop_
_entity_poly.entity_id
_entity_poly.type
_entity_poly.pdbx_seq_one_letter_code
_entity_poly.pdbx_strand_id
1 'polypeptide(L)'
;MLETKIDKLVALVRKYKSVTMERLSQETGIPPQSVEILATHLEKGGVLAINYPVNVLQKAYLTFKALPKEPSSEDIKKEEKGRMLASYSFYADGVPATVEITDNLKEKRYDMQLVELSLPTRIFLDQIKDDLLRLVPAEQSDVSDVEKLAKIKDDFTKSISSYLDKYKLGAETTSLLTGYMLHSMFGLGELDVLNQDNELEEIAIINSTQPVGVYHRKHGWLKTNIYMPGEDAVFNYASQIARRVGRQISVLAPILDARLETGDRVNATLAPISSHGNTMTIRRFARNPWTIVSFIAEPAHTMSAEMAAMLWQALHYEMNVIIAGGTGSGKTSALNTLAAFIPPNQRIVTIEDTRELMLPTFQWNWVPLLTRNANAEGLGEVTMLDLMVTSLRMRPDRILLGEMRTQREAEVLFEAMHTGHSVYSTIHADTAIQMIRRLTSPPMNMPPTDIESVHLAVVQYRDRRKNLRRTLEICEIIPGAQDEALGVNVIYRWRPRGDTFDKVGEPTKFLKELNLHTGMTKDEILTDQKNRALILKWMVKNKLDDINSVGKIMSMYYSQPQEILEVAKSNLAASKVV
;
A
#
# COMPACT_ATOMS: atom_id res chain seq x y z
N MET A 1 -12.14 26.60 -3.20
CA MET A 1 -13.30 26.61 -2.30
C MET A 1 -14.52 26.13 -3.05
N LEU A 2 -15.21 25.12 -2.55
CA LEU A 2 -16.45 24.61 -3.16
C LEU A 2 -17.62 25.52 -2.77
N GLU A 3 -18.29 26.12 -3.76
CA GLU A 3 -19.54 26.85 -3.55
C GLU A 3 -20.74 25.89 -3.66
N THR A 4 -21.46 25.71 -2.57
CA THR A 4 -22.64 24.84 -2.49
C THR A 4 -23.93 25.63 -2.60
N LYS A 5 -25.07 24.92 -2.72
CA LYS A 5 -26.39 25.56 -2.61
C LYS A 5 -26.64 26.19 -1.22
N ILE A 6 -25.95 25.71 -0.19
CA ILE A 6 -25.98 26.28 1.17
C ILE A 6 -25.35 27.68 1.15
N ASP A 7 -24.23 27.83 0.43
CA ASP A 7 -23.56 29.12 0.25
C ASP A 7 -24.42 30.11 -0.52
N LYS A 8 -25.06 29.63 -1.59
CA LYS A 8 -26.02 30.43 -2.35
C LYS A 8 -27.17 30.91 -1.46
N LEU A 9 -27.70 30.04 -0.59
CA LEU A 9 -28.74 30.39 0.37
C LEU A 9 -28.29 31.51 1.32
N VAL A 10 -27.13 31.36 1.95
CA VAL A 10 -26.59 32.36 2.88
C VAL A 10 -26.27 33.67 2.17
N ALA A 11 -25.73 33.61 0.95
CA ALA A 11 -25.46 34.79 0.13
C ALA A 11 -26.75 35.57 -0.21
N LEU A 12 -27.85 34.87 -0.51
CA LEU A 12 -29.15 35.49 -0.75
C LEU A 12 -29.72 36.18 0.50
N VAL A 13 -29.67 35.52 1.66
CA VAL A 13 -30.11 36.12 2.93
C VAL A 13 -29.26 37.36 3.27
N ARG A 14 -27.94 37.27 3.07
CA ARG A 14 -27.02 38.41 3.26
C ARG A 14 -27.32 39.58 2.32
N LYS A 15 -27.66 39.31 1.06
CA LYS A 15 -27.94 40.33 0.04
C LYS A 15 -29.25 41.08 0.31
N TYR A 16 -30.31 40.37 0.65
CA TYR A 16 -31.66 40.94 0.73
C TYR A 16 -32.10 41.36 2.14
N LYS A 17 -31.25 41.14 3.16
CA LYS A 17 -31.45 41.45 4.60
C LYS A 17 -32.60 40.69 5.28
N SER A 18 -33.72 40.46 4.60
CA SER A 18 -34.86 39.64 5.03
C SER A 18 -35.39 38.85 3.83
N VAL A 19 -35.45 37.52 3.94
CA VAL A 19 -35.90 36.63 2.85
C VAL A 19 -36.80 35.52 3.39
N THR A 20 -37.92 35.27 2.73
CA THR A 20 -38.82 34.16 3.07
C THR A 20 -38.28 32.81 2.61
N MET A 21 -38.64 31.73 3.30
CA MET A 21 -38.20 30.37 2.99
C MET A 21 -38.61 29.92 1.58
N GLU A 22 -39.81 30.31 1.13
CA GLU A 22 -40.35 29.99 -0.20
C GLU A 22 -39.50 30.58 -1.32
N ARG A 23 -39.05 31.83 -1.14
CA ARG A 23 -38.18 32.50 -2.10
C ARG A 23 -36.81 31.84 -2.16
N LEU A 24 -36.24 31.48 -1.02
CA LEU A 24 -34.97 30.75 -0.96
C LEU A 24 -35.09 29.37 -1.62
N SER A 25 -36.20 28.67 -1.41
CA SER A 25 -36.48 27.39 -2.06
C SER A 25 -36.48 27.52 -3.59
N GLN A 26 -37.17 28.54 -4.13
CA GLN A 26 -37.21 28.79 -5.57
C GLN A 26 -35.83 29.16 -6.15
N GLU A 27 -35.07 30.04 -5.49
CA GLU A 27 -33.80 30.54 -6.03
C GLU A 27 -32.63 29.54 -5.88
N THR A 28 -32.69 28.65 -4.88
CA THR A 28 -31.65 27.63 -4.64
C THR A 28 -32.01 26.26 -5.22
N GLY A 29 -33.31 26.00 -5.47
CA GLY A 29 -33.82 24.69 -5.85
C GLY A 29 -33.83 23.67 -4.72
N ILE A 30 -33.62 24.09 -3.46
CA ILE A 30 -33.74 23.26 -2.26
C ILE A 30 -35.23 23.16 -1.90
N PRO A 31 -35.78 21.97 -1.57
CA PRO A 31 -37.19 21.84 -1.17
C PRO A 31 -37.56 22.72 0.05
N PRO A 32 -38.78 23.28 0.14
CA PRO A 32 -39.15 24.22 1.20
C PRO A 32 -38.93 23.69 2.63
N GLN A 33 -39.29 22.44 2.89
CA GLN A 33 -39.08 21.78 4.19
C GLN A 33 -37.59 21.66 4.54
N SER A 34 -36.75 21.35 3.55
CA SER A 34 -35.30 21.25 3.74
C SER A 34 -34.64 22.61 3.96
N VAL A 35 -35.19 23.69 3.39
CA VAL A 35 -34.72 25.07 3.67
C VAL A 35 -34.93 25.44 5.13
N GLU A 36 -36.07 25.10 5.71
CA GLU A 36 -36.38 25.36 7.13
C GLU A 36 -35.45 24.57 8.08
N ILE A 37 -35.25 23.29 7.80
CA ILE A 37 -34.32 22.44 8.56
C ILE A 37 -32.90 23.01 8.46
N LEU A 38 -32.42 23.31 7.24
CA LEU A 38 -31.09 23.89 7.01
C LEU A 38 -30.93 25.22 7.76
N ALA A 39 -31.93 26.08 7.72
CA ALA A 39 -31.92 27.35 8.44
C ALA A 39 -31.83 27.16 9.95
N THR A 40 -32.48 26.14 10.50
CA THR A 40 -32.41 25.79 11.93
C THR A 40 -30.99 25.37 12.31
N HIS A 41 -30.31 24.57 11.47
CA HIS A 41 -28.91 24.19 11.71
C HIS A 41 -27.98 25.41 11.64
N LEU A 42 -28.16 26.27 10.65
CA LEU A 42 -27.36 27.50 10.51
C LEU A 42 -27.66 28.52 11.62
N GLU A 43 -28.86 28.53 12.19
CA GLU A 43 -29.21 29.34 13.35
C GLU A 43 -28.53 28.83 14.62
N LYS A 44 -28.52 27.51 14.86
CA LYS A 44 -27.74 26.90 15.95
C LYS A 44 -26.25 27.22 15.83
N GLY A 45 -25.72 27.22 14.60
CA GLY A 45 -24.36 27.65 14.28
C GLY A 45 -24.10 29.16 14.32
N GLY A 46 -25.12 29.97 14.64
CA GLY A 46 -25.02 31.43 14.78
C GLY A 46 -24.93 32.22 13.48
N VAL A 47 -25.07 31.57 12.31
CA VAL A 47 -24.93 32.19 10.99
C VAL A 47 -26.19 32.97 10.59
N LEU A 48 -27.37 32.38 10.83
CA LEU A 48 -28.69 32.93 10.48
C LEU A 48 -29.56 33.13 11.73
N ALA A 49 -30.68 33.83 11.57
CA ALA A 49 -31.76 33.87 12.56
C ALA A 49 -33.12 33.71 11.88
N ILE A 50 -33.97 32.87 12.47
CA ILE A 50 -35.34 32.63 12.02
C ILE A 50 -36.27 33.57 12.77
N ASN A 51 -37.00 34.41 12.03
CA ASN A 51 -37.92 35.38 12.62
C ASN A 51 -39.36 34.98 12.32
N TYR A 52 -40.13 34.73 13.38
CA TYR A 52 -41.56 34.47 13.31
C TYR A 52 -42.33 35.76 13.67
N PRO A 53 -42.92 36.46 12.69
CA PRO A 53 -43.67 37.67 12.96
C PRO A 53 -44.93 37.39 13.78
N VAL A 54 -45.29 38.33 14.66
CA VAL A 54 -46.45 38.22 15.56
C VAL A 54 -47.78 38.19 14.80
N ASN A 55 -47.79 38.73 13.58
CA ASN A 55 -48.96 38.70 12.69
C ASN A 55 -48.99 37.39 11.90
N VAL A 56 -50.03 36.58 12.11
CA VAL A 56 -50.26 35.28 11.47
C VAL A 56 -50.31 35.36 9.93
N LEU A 57 -50.59 36.54 9.36
CA LEU A 57 -50.58 36.78 7.91
C LEU A 57 -49.18 37.00 7.33
N GLN A 58 -48.17 37.30 8.17
CA GLN A 58 -46.80 37.47 7.72
C GLN A 58 -46.05 36.14 7.81
N LYS A 59 -45.33 35.79 6.74
CA LYS A 59 -44.55 34.55 6.68
C LYS A 59 -43.24 34.70 7.44
N ALA A 60 -42.75 33.60 8.00
CA ALA A 60 -41.43 33.55 8.63
C ALA A 60 -40.33 33.92 7.62
N TYR A 61 -39.31 34.64 8.10
CA TYR A 61 -38.21 35.12 7.27
C TYR A 61 -36.85 35.00 7.98
N LEU A 62 -35.80 34.89 7.17
CA LEU A 62 -34.43 34.76 7.62
C LEU A 62 -33.68 36.08 7.57
N THR A 63 -32.86 36.33 8.58
CA THR A 63 -31.89 37.41 8.62
C THR A 63 -30.48 36.84 8.81
N PHE A 64 -29.48 37.51 8.23
CA PHE A 64 -28.08 37.15 8.42
C PHE A 64 -27.56 37.76 9.73
N LYS A 65 -26.90 36.98 10.57
CA LYS A 65 -26.25 37.47 11.80
C LYS A 65 -24.81 37.86 11.53
N ALA A 66 -23.92 36.88 11.59
CA ALA A 66 -22.49 37.03 11.33
C ALA A 66 -21.91 35.67 10.98
N LEU A 67 -20.81 35.66 10.25
CA LEU A 67 -19.96 34.49 10.19
C LEU A 67 -19.02 34.54 11.41
N PRO A 68 -18.85 33.45 12.16
CA PRO A 68 -17.85 33.42 13.23
C PRO A 68 -16.49 33.80 12.64
N LYS A 69 -15.74 34.66 13.35
CA LYS A 69 -14.37 34.99 12.95
C LYS A 69 -13.57 33.70 13.07
N GLU A 70 -13.04 33.21 11.95
CA GLU A 70 -11.94 32.25 12.04
C GLU A 70 -10.80 32.91 12.81
N PRO A 71 -10.03 32.17 13.62
CA PRO A 71 -8.70 32.62 13.97
C PRO A 71 -8.03 32.98 12.64
N SER A 72 -7.55 34.22 12.50
CA SER A 72 -6.84 34.59 11.29
C SER A 72 -5.72 33.57 11.12
N SER A 73 -5.63 32.96 9.94
CA SER A 73 -4.44 32.24 9.52
C SER A 73 -3.31 33.24 9.24
N GLU A 74 -3.10 34.19 10.15
CA GLU A 74 -1.94 35.07 10.21
C GLU A 74 -0.92 34.33 11.07
N ASP A 75 -0.15 33.49 10.38
CA ASP A 75 1.21 33.02 10.72
C ASP A 75 1.54 31.64 10.10
N ILE A 76 0.81 31.19 9.08
CA ILE A 76 1.46 30.31 8.09
C ILE A 76 2.29 31.24 7.22
N LYS A 77 3.55 31.43 7.61
CA LYS A 77 4.54 32.14 6.79
C LYS A 77 4.37 31.68 5.35
N LYS A 78 4.11 32.62 4.43
CA LYS A 78 4.31 32.42 3.00
C LYS A 78 5.81 32.18 2.80
N GLU A 79 6.25 30.96 3.06
CA GLU A 79 7.59 30.51 2.77
C GLU A 79 7.75 30.49 1.25
N GLU A 80 8.94 30.85 0.77
CA GLU A 80 9.24 30.93 -0.65
C GLU A 80 8.87 29.59 -1.33
N LYS A 81 7.91 29.64 -2.28
CA LYS A 81 7.54 28.47 -3.08
C LYS A 81 8.79 28.00 -3.82
N GLY A 82 9.36 26.88 -3.36
CA GLY A 82 10.50 26.23 -3.98
C GLY A 82 10.18 25.76 -5.39
N ARG A 83 11.18 25.21 -6.07
CA ARG A 83 11.01 24.61 -7.39
C ARG A 83 10.01 23.45 -7.30
N MET A 84 8.98 23.47 -8.14
CA MET A 84 8.03 22.36 -8.25
C MET A 84 8.72 21.11 -8.85
N LEU A 85 8.61 19.99 -8.14
CA LEU A 85 9.13 18.69 -8.55
C LEU A 85 8.06 17.80 -9.19
N ALA A 86 6.85 17.80 -8.64
CA ALA A 86 5.71 17.02 -9.12
C ALA A 86 4.39 17.64 -8.67
N SER A 87 3.31 17.36 -9.42
CA SER A 87 1.94 17.66 -9.02
C SER A 87 1.02 16.58 -9.56
N TYR A 88 0.09 16.13 -8.72
CA TYR A 88 -0.91 15.13 -9.08
C TYR A 88 -2.14 15.24 -8.18
N SER A 89 -3.20 14.56 -8.59
CA SER A 89 -4.45 14.49 -7.83
C SER A 89 -4.86 13.04 -7.64
N PHE A 90 -5.47 12.74 -6.50
CA PHE A 90 -6.08 11.45 -6.22
C PHE A 90 -7.40 11.65 -5.46
N TYR A 91 -8.19 10.59 -5.34
CA TYR A 91 -9.45 10.62 -4.58
C TYR A 91 -9.29 9.78 -3.31
N ALA A 92 -9.66 10.37 -2.18
CA ALA A 92 -9.74 9.67 -0.89
C ALA A 92 -11.19 9.62 -0.41
N ASP A 93 -11.80 8.44 -0.43
CA ASP A 93 -13.24 8.24 -0.16
C ASP A 93 -14.15 9.25 -0.89
N GLY A 94 -13.86 9.50 -2.18
CA GLY A 94 -14.62 10.44 -3.02
C GLY A 94 -14.26 11.92 -2.85
N VAL A 95 -13.36 12.28 -1.92
CA VAL A 95 -12.82 13.63 -1.78
C VAL A 95 -11.58 13.78 -2.67
N PRO A 96 -11.58 14.68 -3.67
CA PRO A 96 -10.38 14.95 -4.43
C PRO A 96 -9.34 15.68 -3.58
N ALA A 97 -8.11 15.16 -3.59
CA ALA A 97 -6.94 15.77 -2.99
C ALA A 97 -5.92 16.10 -4.09
N THR A 98 -5.38 17.31 -4.04
CA THR A 98 -4.30 17.76 -4.93
C THR A 98 -3.00 17.87 -4.14
N VAL A 99 -1.92 17.36 -4.72
CA VAL A 99 -0.59 17.36 -4.10
C VAL A 99 0.35 18.21 -4.93
N GLU A 100 1.07 19.12 -4.29
CA GLU A 100 2.23 19.82 -4.84
C GLU A 100 3.50 19.39 -4.10
N ILE A 101 4.50 18.89 -4.83
CA ILE A 101 5.81 18.58 -4.26
C ILE A 101 6.79 19.67 -4.68
N THR A 102 7.40 20.35 -3.71
CA THR A 102 8.32 21.47 -3.94
C THR A 102 9.67 21.24 -3.25
N ASP A 103 10.71 21.86 -3.79
CA ASP A 103 12.08 21.84 -3.26
C ASP A 103 12.63 23.26 -3.21
N ASN A 104 12.87 23.78 -2.00
CA ASN A 104 13.42 25.12 -1.79
C ASN A 104 14.92 25.09 -1.43
N LEU A 105 15.64 24.01 -1.79
CA LEU A 105 17.06 23.73 -1.49
C LEU A 105 17.38 23.45 -0.01
N LYS A 106 16.53 23.89 0.94
CA LYS A 106 16.67 23.59 2.36
C LYS A 106 15.86 22.36 2.75
N GLU A 107 14.67 22.23 2.18
CA GLU A 107 13.76 21.13 2.44
C GLU A 107 12.90 20.82 1.21
N LYS A 108 12.41 19.57 1.19
CA LYS A 108 11.40 19.13 0.23
C LYS A 108 10.06 18.99 0.93
N ARG A 109 9.02 19.46 0.29
CA ARG A 109 7.67 19.53 0.86
C ARG A 109 6.67 18.72 0.06
N TYR A 110 5.65 18.22 0.75
CA TYR A 110 4.46 17.57 0.24
C TYR A 110 3.28 18.41 0.70
N ASP A 111 2.82 19.35 -0.12
CA ASP A 111 1.72 20.22 0.25
C ASP A 111 0.42 19.61 -0.31
N MET A 112 -0.38 19.03 0.58
CA MET A 112 -1.68 18.44 0.27
C MET A 112 -2.77 19.49 0.45
N GLN A 113 -3.56 19.69 -0.60
CA GLN A 113 -4.71 20.57 -0.58
C GLN A 113 -5.96 19.72 -0.78
N LEU A 114 -6.85 19.78 0.21
CA LEU A 114 -8.21 19.28 0.09
C LEU A 114 -9.10 20.38 -0.46
N VAL A 115 -10.23 20.00 -1.04
CA VAL A 115 -11.26 20.98 -1.40
C VAL A 115 -11.76 21.67 -0.13
N GLU A 116 -11.39 22.94 0.02
CA GLU A 116 -11.89 23.77 1.12
C GLU A 116 -13.41 23.94 1.02
N LEU A 117 -14.09 23.58 2.09
CA LEU A 117 -15.50 23.90 2.30
C LEU A 117 -15.62 25.33 2.80
N SER A 118 -16.61 26.04 2.28
CA SER A 118 -17.00 27.32 2.84
C SER A 118 -17.45 27.18 4.30
N LEU A 119 -17.30 28.26 5.08
CA LEU A 119 -17.68 28.28 6.49
C LEU A 119 -19.18 27.93 6.73
N PRO A 120 -20.16 28.43 5.94
CA PRO A 120 -21.55 28.02 6.11
C PRO A 120 -21.77 26.53 5.91
N THR A 121 -21.14 25.96 4.88
CA THR A 121 -21.24 24.52 4.59
C THR A 121 -20.61 23.70 5.71
N ARG A 122 -19.44 24.09 6.21
CA ARG A 122 -18.76 23.42 7.32
C ARG A 122 -19.60 23.44 8.60
N ILE A 123 -20.14 24.60 8.98
CA ILE A 123 -21.02 24.74 10.15
C ILE A 123 -22.25 23.84 10.00
N PHE A 124 -22.86 23.81 8.82
CA PHE A 124 -23.96 22.91 8.54
C PHE A 124 -23.58 21.44 8.75
N LEU A 125 -22.43 21.00 8.20
CA LEU A 125 -21.93 19.63 8.39
C LEU A 125 -21.68 19.28 9.87
N ASP A 126 -21.09 20.19 10.64
CA ASP A 126 -20.82 19.99 12.07
C ASP A 126 -22.12 19.84 12.87
N GLN A 127 -23.17 20.58 12.52
CA GLN A 127 -24.47 20.48 13.20
C GLN A 127 -25.21 19.18 12.88
N ILE A 128 -25.09 18.68 11.63
CA ILE A 128 -25.72 17.40 11.27
C ILE A 128 -24.92 16.20 11.81
N LYS A 129 -23.64 16.38 12.17
CA LYS A 129 -22.80 15.33 12.76
C LYS A 129 -23.42 14.75 14.02
N ASP A 130 -23.89 15.61 14.92
CA ASP A 130 -24.54 15.19 16.17
C ASP A 130 -25.85 14.44 15.94
N ASP A 131 -26.63 14.86 14.94
CA ASP A 131 -27.88 14.20 14.57
C ASP A 131 -27.62 12.83 13.90
N LEU A 132 -26.58 12.73 13.08
CA LEU A 132 -26.17 11.49 12.42
C LEU A 132 -25.57 10.47 13.40
N LEU A 133 -24.81 10.93 14.41
CA LEU A 133 -24.30 10.06 15.48
C LEU A 133 -25.43 9.38 16.29
N ARG A 134 -26.59 10.02 16.40
CA ARG A 134 -27.75 9.44 17.09
C ARG A 134 -28.49 8.40 16.26
N LEU A 135 -28.37 8.47 14.93
CA LEU A 135 -29.09 7.60 14.00
C LEU A 135 -28.44 6.22 13.84
N VAL A 136 -27.17 6.07 14.23
CA VAL A 136 -26.48 4.79 14.16
C VAL A 136 -25.94 4.42 15.54
N PRO A 137 -26.57 3.45 16.23
CA PRO A 137 -26.05 2.96 17.50
C PRO A 137 -24.75 2.20 17.22
N ALA A 138 -23.61 2.76 17.63
CA ALA A 138 -22.35 2.03 17.65
C ALA A 138 -22.30 1.17 18.92
N GLU A 139 -22.52 -0.14 18.81
CA GLU A 139 -22.15 -1.06 19.89
C GLU A 139 -20.62 -1.16 19.96
N GLN A 140 -20.04 -1.06 21.17
CA GLN A 140 -18.58 -1.12 21.37
C GLN A 140 -17.97 -2.47 20.94
N SER A 141 -18.80 -3.50 20.75
CA SER A 141 -18.43 -4.86 20.33
C SER A 141 -18.26 -5.05 18.81
N ASP A 142 -18.58 -4.07 17.97
CA ASP A 142 -18.56 -4.23 16.49
C ASP A 142 -17.27 -3.72 15.80
N VAL A 143 -16.33 -3.14 16.54
CA VAL A 143 -15.14 -2.44 16.00
C VAL A 143 -13.96 -3.38 15.73
N SER A 144 -14.06 -4.66 16.09
CA SER A 144 -12.98 -5.64 15.93
C SER A 144 -13.12 -6.55 14.69
N ASP A 145 -14.17 -6.39 13.88
CA ASP A 145 -14.46 -7.24 12.72
C ASP A 145 -14.50 -6.40 11.43
N VAL A 146 -13.58 -6.70 10.51
CA VAL A 146 -13.33 -5.95 9.25
C VAL A 146 -14.58 -5.87 8.38
N GLU A 147 -15.30 -6.99 8.26
CA GLU A 147 -16.47 -7.08 7.39
C GLU A 147 -17.64 -6.28 7.97
N LYS A 148 -17.78 -6.29 9.30
CA LYS A 148 -18.76 -5.45 10.00
C LYS A 148 -18.40 -3.98 9.91
N LEU A 149 -17.12 -3.61 10.02
CA LEU A 149 -16.68 -2.22 9.85
C LEU A 149 -16.89 -1.70 8.43
N ALA A 150 -16.59 -2.51 7.41
CA ALA A 150 -16.86 -2.15 6.02
C ALA A 150 -18.36 -1.95 5.80
N LYS A 151 -19.19 -2.82 6.39
CA LYS A 151 -20.64 -2.71 6.37
C LYS A 151 -21.15 -1.49 7.14
N ILE A 152 -20.61 -1.19 8.31
CA ILE A 152 -20.93 0.01 9.10
C ILE A 152 -20.54 1.26 8.31
N LYS A 153 -19.35 1.29 7.70
CA LYS A 153 -18.91 2.42 6.87
C LYS A 153 -19.84 2.59 5.66
N ASP A 154 -20.25 1.51 5.01
CA ASP A 154 -21.21 1.54 3.89
C ASP A 154 -22.61 2.00 4.35
N ASP A 155 -23.11 1.50 5.48
CA ASP A 155 -24.39 1.89 6.07
C ASP A 155 -24.40 3.37 6.50
N PHE A 156 -23.30 3.86 7.07
CA PHE A 156 -23.09 5.28 7.34
C PHE A 156 -23.02 6.11 6.06
N THR A 157 -22.29 5.64 5.04
CA THR A 157 -22.18 6.31 3.74
C THR A 157 -23.56 6.50 3.13
N LYS A 158 -24.38 5.45 3.12
CA LYS A 158 -25.78 5.49 2.65
C LYS A 158 -26.64 6.42 3.49
N SER A 159 -26.49 6.38 4.82
CA SER A 159 -27.26 7.23 5.74
C SER A 159 -26.95 8.71 5.56
N ILE A 160 -25.67 9.06 5.46
CA ILE A 160 -25.21 10.43 5.19
C ILE A 160 -25.70 10.89 3.81
N SER A 161 -25.50 10.07 2.78
CA SER A 161 -25.93 10.37 1.42
C SER A 161 -27.44 10.61 1.35
N SER A 162 -28.24 9.72 1.95
CA SER A 162 -29.70 9.86 2.02
C SER A 162 -30.14 11.09 2.80
N TYR A 163 -29.41 11.46 3.87
CA TYR A 163 -29.68 12.68 4.63
C TYR A 163 -29.42 13.93 3.79
N LEU A 164 -28.30 13.97 3.05
CA LEU A 164 -27.89 15.08 2.22
C LEU A 164 -28.74 15.23 0.93
N ASP A 165 -29.26 14.13 0.38
CA ASP A 165 -30.13 14.13 -0.80
C ASP A 165 -31.42 14.96 -0.60
N LYS A 166 -31.90 15.08 0.64
CA LYS A 166 -33.04 15.93 1.01
C LYS A 166 -32.83 17.39 0.62
N TYR A 167 -31.58 17.84 0.52
CA TYR A 167 -31.22 19.21 0.18
C TYR A 167 -30.95 19.42 -1.32
N LYS A 168 -31.03 18.35 -2.14
CA LYS A 168 -30.83 18.39 -3.60
C LYS A 168 -29.55 19.14 -4.01
N LEU A 169 -28.43 18.89 -3.33
CA LEU A 169 -27.16 19.61 -3.53
C LEU A 169 -26.47 19.28 -4.87
N GLY A 170 -26.90 18.22 -5.55
CA GLY A 170 -26.27 17.65 -6.74
C GLY A 170 -25.46 16.41 -6.38
N ALA A 171 -25.39 15.43 -7.29
CA ALA A 171 -24.78 14.13 -7.01
C ALA A 171 -23.28 14.24 -6.63
N GLU A 172 -22.53 15.06 -7.36
CA GLU A 172 -21.10 15.29 -7.11
C GLU A 172 -20.86 15.97 -5.75
N THR A 173 -21.56 17.07 -5.46
CA THR A 173 -21.50 17.78 -4.17
C THR A 173 -21.89 16.86 -3.01
N THR A 174 -22.92 16.04 -3.19
CA THR A 174 -23.39 15.12 -2.15
C THR A 174 -22.36 14.04 -1.86
N SER A 175 -21.74 13.46 -2.90
CA SER A 175 -20.64 12.51 -2.76
C SER A 175 -19.44 13.11 -2.02
N LEU A 176 -19.03 14.32 -2.41
CA LEU A 176 -17.90 15.01 -1.80
C LEU A 176 -18.14 15.33 -0.32
N LEU A 177 -19.31 15.89 0.02
CA LEU A 177 -19.67 16.17 1.41
C LEU A 177 -19.82 14.89 2.24
N THR A 178 -20.31 13.80 1.63
CA THR A 178 -20.38 12.48 2.29
C THR A 178 -18.98 11.97 2.63
N GLY A 179 -18.04 12.03 1.69
CA GLY A 179 -16.63 11.69 1.94
C GLY A 179 -16.03 12.53 3.08
N TYR A 180 -16.27 13.85 3.07
CA TYR A 180 -15.80 14.77 4.12
C TYR A 180 -16.34 14.40 5.51
N MET A 181 -17.61 14.02 5.59
CA MET A 181 -18.23 13.57 6.84
C MET A 181 -17.68 12.22 7.31
N LEU A 182 -17.47 11.26 6.40
CA LEU A 182 -16.87 9.98 6.73
C LEU A 182 -15.47 10.15 7.33
N HIS A 183 -14.63 11.00 6.74
CA HIS A 183 -13.30 11.32 7.28
C HIS A 183 -13.36 11.97 8.67
N SER A 184 -14.36 12.83 8.92
CA SER A 184 -14.56 13.51 10.21
C SER A 184 -15.16 12.60 11.30
N MET A 185 -15.93 11.58 10.92
CA MET A 185 -16.67 10.70 11.85
C MET A 185 -15.97 9.36 12.11
N PHE A 186 -15.42 8.73 11.07
CA PHE A 186 -14.79 7.39 11.14
C PHE A 186 -13.28 7.43 10.98
N GLY A 187 -12.77 8.50 10.38
CA GLY A 187 -11.39 8.59 9.97
C GLY A 187 -10.44 9.26 10.96
N LEU A 188 -9.16 9.20 10.62
CA LEU A 188 -8.05 9.89 11.29
C LEU A 188 -7.87 11.34 10.78
N GLY A 189 -8.93 11.93 10.23
CA GLY A 189 -8.89 13.23 9.55
C GLY A 189 -7.99 13.20 8.32
N GLU A 190 -7.11 14.20 8.19
CA GLU A 190 -6.20 14.34 7.04
C GLU A 190 -5.20 13.19 6.89
N LEU A 191 -4.90 12.46 7.98
CA LEU A 191 -4.03 11.28 7.95
C LEU A 191 -4.60 10.14 7.11
N ASP A 192 -5.92 9.98 7.07
CA ASP A 192 -6.55 8.95 6.25
C ASP A 192 -6.49 9.29 4.76
N VAL A 193 -6.45 10.58 4.42
CA VAL A 193 -6.24 11.02 3.05
C VAL A 193 -4.81 10.71 2.61
N LEU A 194 -3.81 11.00 3.45
CA LEU A 194 -2.42 10.56 3.21
C LEU A 194 -2.34 9.03 3.07
N ASN A 195 -3.09 8.29 3.89
CA ASN A 195 -3.10 6.84 3.85
C ASN A 195 -3.80 6.25 2.60
N GLN A 196 -4.42 7.08 1.76
CA GLN A 196 -4.99 6.66 0.48
C GLN A 196 -4.12 7.06 -0.72
N ASP A 197 -3.10 7.89 -0.55
CA ASP A 197 -2.17 8.26 -1.62
C ASP A 197 -1.22 7.10 -1.97
N ASN A 198 -1.41 6.45 -3.12
CA ASN A 198 -0.58 5.31 -3.55
C ASN A 198 0.90 5.66 -3.80
N GLU A 199 1.28 6.94 -3.89
CA GLU A 199 2.69 7.33 -4.06
C GLU A 199 3.48 7.38 -2.73
N LEU A 200 2.81 7.25 -1.58
CA LEU A 200 3.44 7.22 -0.25
C LEU A 200 3.74 5.79 0.23
N GLU A 201 4.93 5.55 0.79
CA GLU A 201 5.29 4.28 1.42
C GLU A 201 5.21 4.35 2.95
N GLU A 202 5.49 5.52 3.55
CA GLU A 202 5.52 5.70 5.00
C GLU A 202 4.91 7.05 5.39
N ILE A 203 4.21 7.09 6.53
CA ILE A 203 3.68 8.29 7.18
C ILE A 203 4.24 8.32 8.61
N ALA A 204 4.91 9.40 8.99
CA ALA A 204 5.61 9.54 10.25
C ALA A 204 5.15 10.78 11.02
N ILE A 205 4.54 10.57 12.18
CA ILE A 205 4.23 11.58 13.17
C ILE A 205 5.40 11.62 14.16
N ILE A 206 6.12 12.74 14.15
CA ILE A 206 7.27 12.96 15.03
C ILE A 206 6.81 13.42 16.42
N ASN A 207 5.90 14.40 16.45
CA ASN A 207 5.17 14.90 17.60
C ASN A 207 4.06 15.85 17.12
N SER A 208 3.31 16.50 18.02
CA SER A 208 2.25 17.42 17.60
C SER A 208 2.71 18.81 17.16
N THR A 209 3.95 19.19 17.50
CA THR A 209 4.52 20.51 17.17
C THR A 209 5.23 20.56 15.82
N GLN A 210 5.48 19.40 15.22
CA GLN A 210 6.13 19.25 13.92
C GLN A 210 5.13 18.78 12.88
N PRO A 211 5.34 19.15 11.60
CA PRO A 211 4.51 18.63 10.53
C PRO A 211 4.68 17.12 10.41
N VAL A 212 3.62 16.44 9.98
CA VAL A 212 3.69 15.02 9.62
C VAL A 212 4.71 14.85 8.48
N GLY A 213 5.61 13.89 8.61
CA GLY A 213 6.54 13.48 7.57
C GLY A 213 5.96 12.36 6.72
N VAL A 214 6.28 12.33 5.43
CA VAL A 214 5.88 11.24 4.52
C VAL A 214 7.05 10.79 3.67
N TYR A 215 7.14 9.50 3.37
CA TYR A 215 8.11 8.97 2.41
C TYR A 215 7.42 8.73 1.07
N HIS A 216 7.75 9.56 0.08
CA HIS A 216 7.24 9.46 -1.28
C HIS A 216 8.14 8.56 -2.14
N ARG A 217 7.56 7.60 -2.88
CA ARG A 217 8.27 6.60 -3.70
C ARG A 217 9.42 7.19 -4.54
N LYS A 218 9.12 8.32 -5.21
CA LYS A 218 10.07 9.02 -6.10
C LYS A 218 10.95 10.06 -5.42
N HIS A 219 10.47 10.70 -4.35
CA HIS A 219 11.10 11.93 -3.82
C HIS A 219 11.73 11.75 -2.43
N GLY A 220 11.55 10.58 -1.79
CA GLY A 220 12.05 10.28 -0.45
C GLY A 220 11.23 10.95 0.64
N TRP A 221 11.87 11.28 1.77
CA TRP A 221 11.22 11.96 2.89
C TRP A 221 10.86 13.42 2.55
N LEU A 222 9.60 13.78 2.79
CA LEU A 222 9.01 15.10 2.57
C LEU A 222 8.29 15.56 3.85
N LYS A 223 8.34 16.86 4.15
CA LYS A 223 7.49 17.46 5.19
C LYS A 223 6.14 17.82 4.61
N THR A 224 5.06 17.53 5.32
CA THR A 224 3.71 17.92 4.90
C THR A 224 3.31 19.29 5.44
N ASN A 225 2.18 19.81 4.98
CA ASN A 225 1.47 20.94 5.58
C ASN A 225 0.51 20.54 6.73
N ILE A 226 0.51 19.27 7.13
CA ILE A 226 -0.44 18.68 8.08
C ILE A 226 0.21 18.63 9.46
N TYR A 227 -0.52 19.07 10.49
CA TYR A 227 -0.10 19.04 11.88
C TYR A 227 -1.11 18.26 12.74
N MET A 228 -0.61 17.60 13.77
CA MET A 228 -1.50 16.97 14.74
C MET A 228 -2.09 18.04 15.67
N PRO A 229 -3.39 17.99 16.01
CA PRO A 229 -4.01 18.99 16.89
C PRO A 229 -3.38 19.08 18.29
N GLY A 230 -2.74 18.01 18.76
CA GLY A 230 -2.08 17.93 20.06
C GLY A 230 -1.59 16.52 20.36
N GLU A 231 -0.80 16.38 21.42
CA GLU A 231 -0.23 15.09 21.85
C GLU A 231 -1.30 14.07 22.25
N ASP A 232 -2.41 14.54 22.82
CA ASP A 232 -3.57 13.70 23.15
C ASP A 232 -4.20 13.09 21.90
N ALA A 233 -4.17 13.80 20.77
CA ALA A 233 -4.66 13.26 19.51
C ALA A 233 -3.79 12.07 19.07
N VAL A 234 -2.46 12.22 19.12
CA VAL A 234 -1.51 11.14 18.79
C VAL A 234 -1.72 9.92 19.70
N PHE A 235 -1.86 10.15 21.02
CA PHE A 235 -2.17 9.09 21.98
C PHE A 235 -3.50 8.39 21.65
N ASN A 236 -4.56 9.16 21.42
CA ASN A 236 -5.88 8.62 21.10
C ASN A 236 -5.84 7.78 19.81
N TYR A 237 -5.08 8.21 18.80
CA TYR A 237 -4.89 7.45 17.56
C TYR A 237 -4.15 6.14 17.80
N ALA A 238 -3.02 6.17 18.50
CA ALA A 238 -2.29 4.95 18.85
C ALA A 238 -3.15 4.00 19.69
N SER A 239 -3.94 4.52 20.63
CA SER A 239 -4.85 3.75 21.49
C SER A 239 -6.00 3.11 20.70
N GLN A 240 -6.59 3.83 19.74
CA GLN A 240 -7.62 3.28 18.84
C GLN A 240 -7.06 2.15 17.98
N ILE A 241 -5.87 2.33 17.39
CA ILE A 241 -5.19 1.30 16.60
C ILE A 241 -4.90 0.08 17.47
N ALA A 242 -4.33 0.28 18.66
CA ALA A 242 -4.05 -0.79 19.60
C ALA A 242 -5.30 -1.63 19.90
N ARG A 243 -6.42 -0.98 20.27
CA ARG A 243 -7.68 -1.67 20.55
C ARG A 243 -8.18 -2.51 19.38
N ARG A 244 -8.13 -1.97 18.15
CA ARG A 244 -8.56 -2.70 16.93
C ARG A 244 -7.76 -3.98 16.71
N VAL A 245 -6.46 -3.96 17.01
CA VAL A 245 -5.57 -5.13 16.82
C VAL A 245 -5.46 -6.01 18.06
N GLY A 246 -6.33 -5.82 19.06
CA GLY A 246 -6.31 -6.58 20.32
C GLY A 246 -5.07 -6.31 21.19
N ARG A 247 -4.45 -5.13 21.05
CA ARG A 247 -3.30 -4.68 21.84
C ARG A 247 -3.68 -3.50 22.74
N GLN A 248 -2.76 -3.12 23.62
CA GLN A 248 -2.89 -1.94 24.46
C GLN A 248 -1.63 -1.09 24.36
N ILE A 249 -1.82 0.23 24.42
CA ILE A 249 -0.74 1.22 24.58
C ILE A 249 -1.14 2.13 25.74
N SER A 250 -0.23 2.34 26.68
CA SER A 250 -0.46 3.14 27.89
C SER A 250 0.87 3.70 28.39
N VAL A 251 0.85 4.55 29.42
CA VAL A 251 2.11 5.02 30.04
C VAL A 251 2.93 3.86 30.62
N LEU A 252 2.28 2.77 31.07
CA LEU A 252 2.94 1.57 31.59
C LEU A 252 3.45 0.65 30.47
N ALA A 253 2.78 0.66 29.31
CA ALA A 253 3.17 -0.07 28.10
C ALA A 253 3.28 0.92 26.93
N PRO A 254 4.35 1.75 26.89
CA PRO A 254 4.39 2.92 26.02
C PRO A 254 4.80 2.63 24.58
N ILE A 255 5.05 1.36 24.23
CA ILE A 255 5.45 0.93 22.88
C ILE A 255 4.31 0.12 22.28
N LEU A 256 3.91 0.50 21.08
CA LEU A 256 3.01 -0.28 20.23
C LEU A 256 3.75 -0.67 18.97
N ASP A 257 3.75 -1.97 18.68
CA ASP A 257 3.99 -2.49 17.34
C ASP A 257 2.71 -3.23 16.95
N ALA A 258 2.08 -2.81 15.87
CA ALA A 258 0.75 -3.25 15.49
C ALA A 258 0.68 -3.43 13.98
N ARG A 259 -0.28 -4.25 13.55
CA ARG A 259 -0.61 -4.39 12.13
C ARG A 259 -2.08 -4.26 11.92
N LEU A 260 -2.42 -3.38 11.01
CA LEU A 260 -3.78 -3.14 10.61
C LEU A 260 -4.24 -4.26 9.67
N GLU A 261 -5.55 -4.43 9.59
CA GLU A 261 -6.19 -5.37 8.66
C GLU A 261 -5.90 -5.02 7.19
N THR A 262 -5.60 -3.76 6.91
CA THR A 262 -5.12 -3.28 5.60
C THR A 262 -3.75 -3.82 5.22
N GLY A 263 -3.03 -4.45 6.15
CA GLY A 263 -1.64 -4.89 6.01
C GLY A 263 -0.60 -3.87 6.48
N ASP A 264 -1.02 -2.63 6.74
CA ASP A 264 -0.13 -1.55 7.18
C ASP A 264 0.49 -1.88 8.56
N ARG A 265 1.78 -1.58 8.74
CA ARG A 265 2.47 -1.71 10.03
C ARG A 265 2.47 -0.37 10.74
N VAL A 266 2.09 -0.38 12.00
CA VAL A 266 2.06 0.81 12.85
C VAL A 266 3.03 0.58 14.00
N ASN A 267 4.00 1.48 14.14
CA ASN A 267 4.79 1.62 15.34
C ASN A 267 4.36 2.91 16.04
N ALA A 268 4.16 2.89 17.36
CA ALA A 268 3.93 4.10 18.13
C ALA A 268 4.68 4.06 19.45
N THR A 269 5.14 5.22 19.92
CA THR A 269 5.78 5.37 21.23
C THR A 269 5.23 6.57 21.99
N LEU A 270 5.02 6.43 23.29
CA LEU A 270 4.50 7.49 24.14
C LEU A 270 5.60 8.19 24.96
N ALA A 271 5.37 9.44 25.35
CA ALA A 271 6.19 10.05 26.40
C ALA A 271 6.07 9.23 27.71
N PRO A 272 7.16 9.04 28.50
CA PRO A 272 8.46 9.69 28.39
C PRO A 272 9.53 8.93 27.58
N ILE A 273 9.24 7.75 27.02
CA ILE A 273 10.26 7.00 26.24
C ILE A 273 10.63 7.74 24.95
N SER A 274 9.67 8.47 24.37
CA SER A 274 9.94 9.50 23.39
C SER A 274 10.04 10.84 24.11
N SER A 275 11.24 11.42 24.09
CA SER A 275 11.58 12.63 24.84
C SER A 275 10.96 13.91 24.29
N HIS A 276 10.41 13.88 23.07
CA HIS A 276 9.93 15.06 22.35
C HIS A 276 8.44 14.98 21.98
N GLY A 277 7.66 14.14 22.66
CA GLY A 277 6.24 13.92 22.38
C GLY A 277 5.93 12.50 21.91
N ASN A 278 4.66 12.16 21.76
CA ASN A 278 4.22 10.86 21.27
C ASN A 278 4.55 10.74 19.77
N THR A 279 5.10 9.59 19.37
CA THR A 279 5.44 9.32 17.96
C THR A 279 4.57 8.22 17.40
N MET A 280 4.34 8.25 16.09
CA MET A 280 3.71 7.15 15.37
C MET A 280 4.28 7.06 13.95
N THR A 281 4.55 5.87 13.45
CA THR A 281 4.97 5.61 12.08
C THR A 281 4.11 4.52 11.48
N ILE A 282 3.47 4.83 10.36
CA ILE A 282 2.66 3.92 9.57
C ILE A 282 3.45 3.59 8.31
N ARG A 283 3.91 2.34 8.20
CA ARG A 283 4.50 1.80 6.97
C ARG A 283 3.39 1.11 6.19
N ARG A 284 3.10 1.66 5.02
CA ARG A 284 1.96 1.26 4.20
C ARG A 284 2.24 -0.05 3.48
N PHE A 285 1.24 -0.93 3.47
CA PHE A 285 1.21 -2.09 2.61
C PHE A 285 0.99 -1.64 1.16
N ALA A 286 1.79 -2.16 0.23
CA ALA A 286 1.70 -1.76 -1.17
C ALA A 286 0.39 -2.26 -1.79
N ARG A 287 -0.58 -1.37 -1.97
CA ARG A 287 -1.88 -1.68 -2.60
C ARG A 287 -1.74 -2.13 -4.06
N ASN A 288 -0.73 -1.60 -4.75
CA ASN A 288 -0.29 -2.05 -6.08
C ASN A 288 1.15 -2.56 -5.96
N PRO A 289 1.38 -3.88 -5.87
CA PRO A 289 2.73 -4.44 -5.82
C PRO A 289 3.44 -4.27 -7.17
N TRP A 290 4.77 -4.28 -7.14
CA TRP A 290 5.56 -4.37 -8.35
C TRP A 290 5.30 -5.69 -9.08
N THR A 291 5.17 -5.64 -10.40
CA THR A 291 5.03 -6.82 -11.25
C THR A 291 6.26 -7.03 -12.12
N ILE A 292 6.34 -8.18 -12.78
CA ILE A 292 7.48 -8.48 -13.68
C ILE A 292 7.53 -7.50 -14.84
N VAL A 293 6.37 -7.05 -15.31
CA VAL A 293 6.26 -6.04 -16.35
C VAL A 293 6.85 -4.73 -15.86
N SER A 294 6.50 -4.29 -14.65
CA SER A 294 7.11 -3.11 -14.04
C SER A 294 8.62 -3.27 -13.82
N PHE A 295 9.12 -4.47 -13.48
CA PHE A 295 10.55 -4.74 -13.31
C PHE A 295 11.35 -4.64 -14.61
N ILE A 296 10.75 -5.00 -15.75
CA ILE A 296 11.40 -4.96 -17.06
C ILE A 296 11.27 -3.57 -17.70
N ALA A 297 10.10 -2.94 -17.55
CA ALA A 297 9.78 -1.67 -18.19
C ALA A 297 10.59 -0.49 -17.65
N GLU A 298 10.82 0.50 -18.52
CA GLU A 298 11.27 1.82 -18.10
C GLU A 298 10.13 2.58 -17.40
N PRO A 299 10.40 3.33 -16.32
CA PRO A 299 11.71 3.78 -15.85
C PRO A 299 12.40 2.86 -14.83
N ALA A 300 11.76 1.76 -14.42
CA ALA A 300 12.28 0.95 -13.32
C ALA A 300 13.48 0.12 -13.76
N HIS A 301 13.45 -0.49 -14.95
CA HIS A 301 14.55 -1.23 -15.59
C HIS A 301 15.39 -2.07 -14.60
N THR A 302 14.72 -2.83 -13.74
CA THR A 302 15.34 -3.58 -12.63
C THR A 302 15.98 -4.89 -13.12
N MET A 303 15.48 -5.47 -14.21
CA MET A 303 16.07 -6.64 -14.89
C MET A 303 15.69 -6.66 -16.36
N SER A 304 16.41 -7.44 -17.17
CA SER A 304 16.02 -7.69 -18.58
C SER A 304 14.93 -8.75 -18.71
N ALA A 305 14.25 -8.77 -19.86
CA ALA A 305 13.25 -9.80 -20.17
C ALA A 305 13.87 -11.21 -20.27
N GLU A 306 15.13 -11.31 -20.70
CA GLU A 306 15.88 -12.56 -20.80
C GLU A 306 16.19 -13.14 -19.42
N MET A 307 16.57 -12.29 -18.46
CA MET A 307 16.75 -12.67 -17.05
C MET A 307 15.43 -13.13 -16.44
N ALA A 308 14.36 -12.37 -16.66
CA ALA A 308 13.03 -12.72 -16.19
C ALA A 308 12.51 -14.04 -16.79
N ALA A 309 12.77 -14.29 -18.07
CA ALA A 309 12.40 -15.54 -18.74
C ALA A 309 13.15 -16.76 -18.16
N MET A 310 14.42 -16.59 -17.77
CA MET A 310 15.18 -17.64 -17.08
C MET A 310 14.55 -17.98 -15.74
N LEU A 311 14.21 -16.95 -14.95
CA LEU A 311 13.56 -17.13 -13.65
C LEU A 311 12.15 -17.70 -13.79
N TRP A 312 11.43 -17.34 -14.85
CA TRP A 312 10.16 -17.97 -15.19
C TRP A 312 10.33 -19.48 -15.42
N GLN A 313 11.32 -19.91 -16.19
CA GLN A 313 11.62 -21.34 -16.37
C GLN A 313 11.96 -22.00 -15.03
N ALA A 314 12.79 -21.36 -14.20
CA ALA A 314 13.16 -21.90 -12.89
C ALA A 314 11.93 -22.17 -12.01
N LEU A 315 11.02 -21.19 -11.89
CA LEU A 315 9.82 -21.32 -11.05
C LEU A 315 8.78 -22.27 -11.64
N HIS A 316 8.67 -22.33 -12.97
CA HIS A 316 7.81 -23.29 -13.65
C HIS A 316 8.24 -24.72 -13.36
N TYR A 317 9.55 -25.00 -13.42
CA TYR A 317 10.14 -26.31 -13.19
C TYR A 317 10.71 -26.49 -11.77
N GLU A 318 10.06 -25.86 -10.78
CA GLU A 318 10.17 -26.25 -9.37
C GLU A 318 11.57 -26.01 -8.75
N MET A 319 12.40 -25.18 -9.37
CA MET A 319 13.75 -24.90 -8.89
C MET A 319 13.76 -23.97 -7.68
N ASN A 320 14.52 -24.33 -6.65
CA ASN A 320 14.74 -23.49 -5.48
C ASN A 320 15.52 -22.21 -5.82
N VAL A 321 14.94 -21.05 -5.48
CA VAL A 321 15.55 -19.73 -5.73
C VAL A 321 15.63 -18.90 -4.45
N ILE A 322 16.84 -18.42 -4.12
CA ILE A 322 17.04 -17.48 -3.02
C ILE A 322 17.30 -16.07 -3.55
N ILE A 323 16.64 -15.08 -2.96
CA ILE A 323 16.77 -13.68 -3.33
C ILE A 323 17.57 -12.93 -2.26
N ALA A 324 18.79 -12.55 -2.59
CA ALA A 324 19.67 -11.80 -1.72
C ALA A 324 19.59 -10.28 -1.99
N GLY A 325 20.09 -9.48 -1.05
CA GLY A 325 20.24 -8.03 -1.20
C GLY A 325 20.26 -7.27 0.13
N GLY A 326 20.81 -6.06 0.12
CA GLY A 326 20.80 -5.17 1.28
C GLY A 326 19.41 -4.66 1.68
N THR A 327 19.31 -3.94 2.81
CA THR A 327 18.05 -3.32 3.26
C THR A 327 17.52 -2.32 2.23
N GLY A 328 16.23 -2.48 1.87
CA GLY A 328 15.55 -1.61 0.91
C GLY A 328 15.93 -1.83 -0.56
N SER A 329 16.68 -2.90 -0.88
CA SER A 329 17.05 -3.24 -2.26
C SER A 329 15.93 -3.78 -3.13
N GLY A 330 14.79 -4.13 -2.53
CA GLY A 330 13.64 -4.69 -3.23
C GLY A 330 13.58 -6.22 -3.24
N LYS A 331 14.25 -6.91 -2.29
CA LYS A 331 14.20 -8.38 -2.18
C LYS A 331 12.77 -8.94 -2.17
N THR A 332 11.92 -8.48 -1.26
CA THR A 332 10.53 -8.96 -1.17
C THR A 332 9.73 -8.57 -2.40
N SER A 333 9.98 -7.39 -2.99
CA SER A 333 9.35 -6.98 -4.24
C SER A 333 9.72 -7.91 -5.40
N ALA A 334 10.99 -8.34 -5.47
CA ALA A 334 11.45 -9.32 -6.45
C ALA A 334 10.84 -10.70 -6.17
N LEU A 335 10.76 -11.15 -4.92
CA LEU A 335 10.07 -12.39 -4.55
C LEU A 335 8.62 -12.37 -5.01
N ASN A 336 7.89 -11.29 -4.71
CA ASN A 336 6.50 -11.13 -5.08
C ASN A 336 6.29 -11.12 -6.60
N THR A 337 7.17 -10.41 -7.30
CA THR A 337 7.18 -10.33 -8.76
C THR A 337 7.36 -11.69 -9.40
N LEU A 338 8.31 -12.48 -8.90
CA LEU A 338 8.60 -13.82 -9.42
C LEU A 338 7.50 -14.82 -9.04
N ALA A 339 6.86 -14.67 -7.88
CA ALA A 339 5.80 -15.56 -7.43
C ALA A 339 4.65 -15.69 -8.44
N ALA A 340 4.39 -14.65 -9.24
CA ALA A 340 3.39 -14.71 -10.32
C ALA A 340 3.70 -15.75 -11.41
N PHE A 341 4.95 -16.19 -11.55
CA PHE A 341 5.34 -17.26 -12.47
C PHE A 341 4.95 -18.65 -11.98
N ILE A 342 4.58 -18.83 -10.72
CA ILE A 342 4.13 -20.12 -10.20
C ILE A 342 2.82 -20.52 -10.90
N PRO A 343 2.72 -21.75 -11.45
CA PRO A 343 1.50 -22.25 -12.06
C PRO A 343 0.24 -22.09 -11.16
N PRO A 344 -0.90 -21.63 -11.69
CA PRO A 344 -2.09 -21.30 -10.89
C PRO A 344 -2.79 -22.53 -10.28
N ASN A 345 -2.48 -23.73 -10.74
CA ASN A 345 -3.00 -24.99 -10.21
C ASN A 345 -2.22 -25.52 -8.99
N GLN A 346 -1.18 -24.81 -8.55
CA GLN A 346 -0.35 -25.21 -7.42
C GLN A 346 -0.78 -24.53 -6.11
N ARG A 347 -0.60 -25.25 -5.00
CA ARG A 347 -0.81 -24.76 -3.64
C ARG A 347 0.40 -23.97 -3.16
N ILE A 348 0.18 -22.70 -2.86
CA ILE A 348 1.23 -21.77 -2.41
C ILE A 348 1.02 -21.47 -0.94
N VAL A 349 2.03 -21.67 -0.12
CA VAL A 349 2.05 -21.22 1.27
C VAL A 349 3.07 -20.10 1.42
N THR A 350 2.61 -18.90 1.80
CA THR A 350 3.52 -17.79 2.14
C THR A 350 3.66 -17.73 3.66
N ILE A 351 4.88 -17.53 4.15
CA ILE A 351 5.18 -17.39 5.56
C ILE A 351 5.96 -16.10 5.73
N GLU A 352 5.39 -15.14 6.42
CA GLU A 352 5.98 -13.82 6.53
C GLU A 352 5.96 -13.34 7.96
N ASP A 353 7.00 -12.59 8.33
CA ASP A 353 6.89 -11.77 9.52
C ASP A 353 5.73 -10.83 9.31
N THR A 354 5.84 -9.92 8.33
CA THR A 354 4.86 -8.90 7.91
C THR A 354 4.32 -9.25 6.54
N ARG A 355 3.00 -9.11 6.34
CA ARG A 355 2.41 -9.32 5.01
C ARG A 355 3.03 -8.33 4.05
N GLU A 356 3.78 -8.82 3.07
CA GLU A 356 4.38 -8.05 1.98
C GLU A 356 4.05 -8.68 0.62
N LEU A 357 3.86 -10.01 0.59
CA LEU A 357 3.49 -10.76 -0.60
C LEU A 357 2.00 -10.61 -0.93
N MET A 358 1.74 -10.39 -2.21
CA MET A 358 0.40 -10.30 -2.79
C MET A 358 0.43 -11.07 -4.10
N LEU A 359 -0.38 -12.12 -4.18
CA LEU A 359 -0.45 -13.00 -5.34
C LEU A 359 -1.64 -12.64 -6.25
N PRO A 360 -1.55 -12.88 -7.56
CA PRO A 360 -2.67 -12.68 -8.47
C PRO A 360 -3.89 -13.51 -8.08
N THR A 361 -5.10 -13.03 -8.37
CA THR A 361 -6.35 -13.74 -8.06
C THR A 361 -6.45 -15.12 -8.73
N PHE A 362 -5.71 -15.35 -9.81
CA PHE A 362 -5.59 -16.63 -10.49
C PHE A 362 -4.88 -17.70 -9.66
N GLN A 363 -4.03 -17.32 -8.69
CA GLN A 363 -3.41 -18.22 -7.72
C GLN A 363 -4.36 -18.45 -6.54
N TRP A 364 -5.50 -19.07 -6.84
CA TRP A 364 -6.61 -19.24 -5.90
C TRP A 364 -6.25 -20.11 -4.68
N ASN A 365 -5.33 -21.07 -4.84
CA ASN A 365 -4.90 -22.00 -3.79
C ASN A 365 -3.72 -21.44 -2.97
N TRP A 366 -3.89 -20.22 -2.47
CA TRP A 366 -2.89 -19.51 -1.66
C TRP A 366 -3.28 -19.49 -0.19
N VAL A 367 -2.35 -19.92 0.68
CA VAL A 367 -2.46 -19.84 2.14
C VAL A 367 -1.43 -18.84 2.67
N PRO A 368 -1.85 -17.62 3.06
CA PRO A 368 -0.98 -16.66 3.72
C PRO A 368 -0.87 -16.93 5.23
N LEU A 369 0.34 -17.16 5.72
CA LEU A 369 0.65 -17.34 7.13
C LEU A 369 1.48 -16.16 7.66
N LEU A 370 1.12 -15.68 8.85
CA LEU A 370 1.78 -14.55 9.50
C LEU A 370 2.19 -14.91 10.91
N THR A 371 3.41 -14.49 11.27
CA THR A 371 3.88 -14.56 12.67
C THR A 371 3.01 -13.71 13.58
N ARG A 372 2.99 -14.06 14.86
CA ARG A 372 2.29 -13.32 15.90
C ARG A 372 3.19 -13.22 17.13
N ASN A 373 3.54 -11.99 17.54
CA ASN A 373 4.25 -11.80 18.80
C ASN A 373 3.36 -12.19 19.99
N ALA A 374 3.99 -12.53 21.11
CA ALA A 374 3.30 -12.73 22.38
C ALA A 374 2.43 -11.51 22.77
N ASN A 375 1.36 -11.76 23.51
CA ASN A 375 0.56 -10.72 24.16
C ASN A 375 1.36 -10.03 25.29
N ALA A 376 0.76 -9.04 25.96
CA ALA A 376 1.41 -8.31 27.06
C ALA A 376 1.82 -9.23 28.25
N GLU A 377 1.22 -10.40 28.37
CA GLU A 377 1.51 -11.42 29.40
C GLU A 377 2.56 -12.45 28.94
N GLY A 378 3.12 -12.31 27.74
CA GLY A 378 4.10 -13.24 27.19
C GLY A 378 3.49 -14.51 26.58
N LEU A 379 2.18 -14.58 26.40
CA LEU A 379 1.46 -15.76 25.91
C LEU A 379 1.06 -15.63 24.43
N GLY A 380 0.95 -16.78 23.76
CA GLY A 380 0.38 -16.88 22.42
C GLY A 380 1.30 -16.45 21.28
N GLU A 381 2.62 -16.44 21.48
CA GLU A 381 3.57 -16.26 20.37
C GLU A 381 3.42 -17.38 19.33
N VAL A 382 3.53 -17.01 18.05
CA VAL A 382 3.62 -17.91 16.91
C VAL A 382 4.78 -17.42 16.05
N THR A 383 5.87 -18.17 16.08
CA THR A 383 7.12 -17.81 15.40
C THR A 383 7.10 -18.21 13.94
N MET A 384 8.05 -17.69 13.16
CA MET A 384 8.26 -18.09 11.76
C MET A 384 8.51 -19.60 11.67
N LEU A 385 9.30 -20.15 12.61
CA LEU A 385 9.59 -21.57 12.69
C LEU A 385 8.33 -22.42 12.89
N ASP A 386 7.42 -22.01 13.78
CA ASP A 386 6.16 -22.74 14.02
C ASP A 386 5.32 -22.84 12.74
N LEU A 387 5.26 -21.76 11.97
CA LEU A 387 4.55 -21.69 10.70
C LEU A 387 5.23 -22.51 9.61
N MET A 388 6.56 -22.54 9.57
CA MET A 388 7.33 -23.39 8.64
C MET A 388 7.10 -24.87 8.91
N VAL A 389 7.16 -25.31 10.17
CA VAL A 389 6.89 -26.71 10.53
C VAL A 389 5.44 -27.09 10.21
N THR A 390 4.50 -26.17 10.46
CA THR A 390 3.08 -26.39 10.16
C THR A 390 2.82 -26.43 8.66
N SER A 391 3.48 -25.59 7.87
CA SER A 391 3.27 -25.50 6.41
C SER A 391 3.63 -26.80 5.71
N LEU A 392 4.67 -27.52 6.16
CA LEU A 392 5.06 -28.82 5.61
C LEU A 392 3.95 -29.88 5.75
N ARG A 393 3.02 -29.72 6.71
CA ARG A 393 1.85 -30.60 6.87
C ARG A 393 0.65 -30.19 6.03
N MET A 394 0.71 -29.04 5.37
CA MET A 394 -0.37 -28.51 4.53
C MET A 394 -0.32 -29.00 3.08
N ARG A 395 0.61 -29.92 2.76
CA ARG A 395 0.92 -30.38 1.40
C ARG A 395 1.13 -29.19 0.43
N PRO A 396 2.09 -28.29 0.71
CA PRO A 396 2.36 -27.17 -0.18
C PRO A 396 3.09 -27.67 -1.43
N ASP A 397 2.74 -27.15 -2.61
CA ASP A 397 3.57 -27.34 -3.81
C ASP A 397 4.71 -26.31 -3.81
N ARG A 398 4.45 -25.10 -3.27
CA ARG A 398 5.41 -24.00 -3.16
C ARG A 398 5.40 -23.39 -1.77
N ILE A 399 6.59 -23.11 -1.23
CA ILE A 399 6.77 -22.39 0.03
C ILE A 399 7.52 -21.09 -0.25
N LEU A 400 6.94 -19.96 0.13
CA LEU A 400 7.57 -18.64 0.03
C LEU A 400 7.80 -18.11 1.44
N LEU A 401 9.07 -17.99 1.82
CA LEU A 401 9.47 -17.46 3.12
C LEU A 401 9.93 -16.00 2.97
N GLY A 402 9.25 -15.07 3.61
CA GLY A 402 9.48 -13.62 3.47
C GLY A 402 10.94 -13.23 3.66
N GLU A 403 11.57 -13.60 4.77
CA GLU A 403 13.00 -13.40 5.01
C GLU A 403 13.53 -14.44 6.00
N MET A 404 14.57 -15.17 5.60
CA MET A 404 15.26 -16.13 6.46
C MET A 404 16.29 -15.42 7.34
N ARG A 405 16.22 -15.61 8.67
CA ARG A 405 17.00 -14.87 9.66
C ARG A 405 17.78 -15.75 10.63
N THR A 406 17.23 -16.89 11.01
CA THR A 406 17.82 -17.76 12.03
C THR A 406 18.32 -19.08 11.43
N GLN A 407 19.25 -19.73 12.14
CA GLN A 407 19.74 -21.06 11.78
C GLN A 407 18.59 -22.06 11.66
N ARG A 408 17.67 -22.06 12.63
CA ARG A 408 16.60 -23.07 12.67
C ARG A 408 15.58 -22.90 11.54
N GLU A 409 15.31 -21.65 11.13
CA GLU A 409 14.55 -21.38 9.90
C GLU A 409 15.27 -21.92 8.67
N ALA A 410 16.60 -21.75 8.58
CA ALA A 410 17.39 -22.26 7.46
C ALA A 410 17.39 -23.79 7.40
N GLU A 411 17.62 -24.46 8.52
CA GLU A 411 17.57 -25.92 8.62
C GLU A 411 16.24 -26.48 8.09
N VAL A 412 15.11 -25.93 8.56
CA VAL A 412 13.78 -26.37 8.11
C VAL A 412 13.54 -26.03 6.64
N LEU A 413 14.04 -24.88 6.16
CA LEU A 413 13.92 -24.48 4.77
C LEU A 413 14.68 -25.42 3.84
N PHE A 414 15.92 -25.80 4.19
CA PHE A 414 16.72 -26.73 3.41
C PHE A 414 16.20 -28.18 3.52
N GLU A 415 15.68 -28.58 4.68
CA GLU A 415 14.97 -29.86 4.82
C GLU A 415 13.73 -29.91 3.90
N ALA A 416 12.99 -28.80 3.77
CA ALA A 416 11.88 -28.70 2.83
C ALA A 416 12.34 -28.91 1.38
N MET A 417 13.48 -28.33 0.98
CA MET A 417 14.08 -28.54 -0.35
C MET A 417 14.42 -30.02 -0.59
N HIS A 418 15.03 -30.70 0.40
CA HIS A 418 15.39 -32.11 0.29
C HIS A 418 14.18 -33.05 0.26
N THR A 419 13.06 -32.64 0.88
CA THR A 419 11.81 -33.41 0.89
C THR A 419 10.92 -33.13 -0.33
N GLY A 420 11.45 -32.44 -1.35
CA GLY A 420 10.78 -32.24 -2.64
C GLY A 420 9.87 -31.02 -2.71
N HIS A 421 9.94 -30.10 -1.74
CA HIS A 421 9.22 -28.83 -1.80
C HIS A 421 10.07 -27.78 -2.53
N SER A 422 9.49 -27.06 -3.49
CA SER A 422 10.17 -25.89 -4.04
C SER A 422 10.04 -24.71 -3.09
N VAL A 423 11.19 -24.17 -2.69
CA VAL A 423 11.23 -23.08 -1.73
C VAL A 423 11.84 -21.83 -2.33
N TYR A 424 11.23 -20.69 -2.01
CA TYR A 424 11.71 -19.37 -2.37
C TYR A 424 11.82 -18.52 -1.11
N SER A 425 12.95 -17.85 -0.91
CA SER A 425 13.13 -17.01 0.27
C SER A 425 14.01 -15.82 0.00
N THR A 426 13.92 -14.80 0.86
CA THR A 426 14.88 -13.71 0.87
C THR A 426 15.89 -13.81 2.00
N ILE A 427 17.09 -13.26 1.78
CA ILE A 427 18.16 -13.20 2.79
C ILE A 427 18.94 -11.89 2.64
N HIS A 428 19.39 -11.33 3.75
CA HIS A 428 20.26 -10.14 3.72
C HIS A 428 21.71 -10.51 3.35
N ALA A 429 22.11 -10.23 2.11
CA ALA A 429 23.48 -10.31 1.62
C ALA A 429 23.67 -9.43 0.37
N ASP A 430 24.79 -8.71 0.22
CA ASP A 430 24.95 -7.77 -0.90
C ASP A 430 25.49 -8.44 -2.18
N THR A 431 25.98 -9.68 -2.09
CA THR A 431 26.45 -10.50 -3.23
C THR A 431 26.13 -11.99 -3.01
N ALA A 432 26.18 -12.80 -4.07
CA ALA A 432 25.95 -14.24 -3.97
C ALA A 432 27.03 -14.93 -3.11
N ILE A 433 28.28 -14.47 -3.18
CA ILE A 433 29.37 -14.97 -2.33
C ILE A 433 29.12 -14.64 -0.85
N GLN A 434 28.66 -13.42 -0.55
CA GLN A 434 28.28 -13.06 0.81
C GLN A 434 27.09 -13.86 1.33
N MET A 435 26.14 -14.20 0.45
CA MET A 435 25.02 -15.08 0.78
C MET A 435 25.52 -16.46 1.22
N ILE A 436 26.40 -17.10 0.45
CA ILE A 436 27.03 -18.38 0.82
C ILE A 436 27.73 -18.24 2.18
N ARG A 437 28.60 -17.24 2.35
CA ARG A 437 29.32 -17.02 3.61
C ARG A 437 28.38 -16.84 4.79
N ARG A 438 27.27 -16.11 4.61
CA ARG A 438 26.28 -15.88 5.66
C ARG A 438 25.56 -17.17 6.04
N LEU A 439 25.30 -18.05 5.08
CA LEU A 439 24.68 -19.35 5.33
C LEU A 439 25.65 -20.32 6.02
N THR A 440 26.92 -20.37 5.60
CA THR A 440 27.91 -21.30 6.17
C THR A 440 28.53 -20.84 7.48
N SER A 441 28.51 -19.54 7.78
CA SER A 441 29.12 -18.99 9.01
C SER A 441 28.09 -18.85 10.15
N PRO A 442 28.51 -18.84 11.42
CA PRO A 442 27.66 -18.45 12.53
C PRO A 442 27.04 -17.04 12.31
N PRO A 443 25.77 -16.83 12.68
CA PRO A 443 24.92 -17.72 13.46
C PRO A 443 24.16 -18.78 12.65
N MET A 444 24.28 -18.83 11.31
CA MET A 444 23.50 -19.77 10.48
C MET A 444 24.13 -21.17 10.45
N ASN A 445 25.45 -21.24 10.24
CA ASN A 445 26.26 -22.46 10.31
C ASN A 445 25.68 -23.67 9.53
N MET A 446 25.12 -23.43 8.33
CA MET A 446 24.56 -24.46 7.48
C MET A 446 25.66 -25.29 6.78
N PRO A 447 25.52 -26.62 6.70
CA PRO A 447 26.37 -27.48 5.89
C PRO A 447 26.40 -27.02 4.42
N PRO A 448 27.58 -27.01 3.77
CA PRO A 448 27.69 -26.70 2.34
C PRO A 448 26.78 -27.56 1.46
N THR A 449 26.62 -28.84 1.80
CA THR A 449 25.75 -29.79 1.08
C THR A 449 24.30 -29.35 1.04
N ASP A 450 23.79 -28.71 2.09
CA ASP A 450 22.41 -28.23 2.14
C ASP A 450 22.22 -27.04 1.18
N ILE A 451 23.22 -26.15 1.13
CA ILE A 451 23.19 -24.96 0.27
C ILE A 451 23.29 -25.34 -1.22
N GLU A 452 23.86 -26.50 -1.56
CA GLU A 452 23.88 -27.01 -2.94
C GLU A 452 22.48 -27.28 -3.51
N SER A 453 21.46 -27.49 -2.67
CA SER A 453 20.06 -27.63 -3.09
C SER A 453 19.45 -26.34 -3.68
N VAL A 454 20.13 -25.19 -3.51
CA VAL A 454 19.78 -23.93 -4.17
C VAL A 454 20.19 -23.98 -5.63
N HIS A 455 19.23 -23.79 -6.52
CA HIS A 455 19.47 -23.80 -7.96
C HIS A 455 19.97 -22.44 -8.43
N LEU A 456 19.29 -21.37 -8.01
CA LEU A 456 19.63 -20.00 -8.39
C LEU A 456 19.64 -19.04 -7.19
N ALA A 457 20.58 -18.11 -7.22
CA ALA A 457 20.63 -16.94 -6.34
C ALA A 457 20.40 -15.67 -7.18
N VAL A 458 19.45 -14.84 -6.76
CA VAL A 458 19.15 -13.55 -7.41
C VAL A 458 19.52 -12.43 -6.43
N VAL A 459 20.48 -11.59 -6.78
CA VAL A 459 20.95 -10.52 -5.89
C VAL A 459 20.36 -9.18 -6.32
N GLN A 460 19.58 -8.56 -5.44
CA GLN A 460 19.03 -7.22 -5.63
C GLN A 460 19.92 -6.14 -5.00
N TYR A 461 20.17 -5.06 -5.75
CA TYR A 461 21.02 -3.95 -5.35
C TYR A 461 20.29 -2.61 -5.44
N ARG A 462 20.58 -1.70 -4.51
CA ARG A 462 20.08 -0.33 -4.49
C ARG A 462 21.22 0.67 -4.65
N ASP A 463 21.21 1.42 -5.74
CA ASP A 463 22.02 2.62 -5.87
C ASP A 463 21.31 3.78 -5.15
N ARG A 464 21.76 4.11 -3.95
CA ARG A 464 21.18 5.20 -3.14
C ARG A 464 21.38 6.58 -3.76
N ARG A 465 22.44 6.78 -4.56
CA ARG A 465 22.76 8.09 -5.15
C ARG A 465 21.81 8.42 -6.29
N LYS A 466 21.48 7.41 -7.10
CA LYS A 466 20.55 7.52 -8.22
C LYS A 466 19.11 7.11 -7.87
N ASN A 467 18.89 6.61 -6.65
CA ASN A 467 17.65 5.99 -6.19
C ASN A 467 17.15 4.88 -7.14
N LEU A 468 18.08 4.09 -7.69
CA LEU A 468 17.79 2.98 -8.59
C LEU A 468 17.82 1.65 -7.84
N ARG A 469 17.02 0.69 -8.30
CA ARG A 469 17.06 -0.71 -7.86
C ARG A 469 17.31 -1.59 -9.09
N ARG A 470 18.27 -2.52 -8.99
CA ARG A 470 18.73 -3.35 -10.09
C ARG A 470 19.03 -4.75 -9.59
N THR A 471 18.75 -5.76 -10.41
CA THR A 471 19.24 -7.11 -10.18
C THR A 471 20.73 -7.12 -10.51
N LEU A 472 21.55 -7.14 -9.47
CA LEU A 472 23.01 -7.08 -9.59
C LEU A 472 23.58 -8.30 -10.29
N GLU A 473 23.13 -9.49 -9.88
CA GLU A 473 23.58 -10.74 -10.47
C GLU A 473 22.54 -11.86 -10.31
N ILE A 474 22.54 -12.78 -11.28
CA ILE A 474 21.86 -14.09 -11.18
C ILE A 474 22.95 -15.15 -11.26
N CYS A 475 23.00 -16.04 -10.28
CA CYS A 475 24.10 -16.99 -10.10
C CYS A 475 23.60 -18.41 -9.83
N GLU A 476 24.37 -19.41 -10.24
CA GLU A 476 24.23 -20.79 -9.79
C GLU A 476 25.18 -21.05 -8.62
N ILE A 477 24.73 -21.87 -7.67
CA ILE A 477 25.61 -22.39 -6.61
C ILE A 477 26.27 -23.66 -7.12
N ILE A 478 27.60 -23.66 -7.17
CA ILE A 478 28.42 -24.77 -7.69
C ILE A 478 29.41 -25.26 -6.63
N PRO A 479 29.87 -26.52 -6.71
CA PRO A 479 31.01 -26.97 -5.91
C PRO A 479 32.23 -26.09 -6.16
N GLY A 480 32.95 -25.71 -5.10
CA GLY A 480 34.16 -24.90 -5.17
C GLY A 480 35.39 -25.71 -5.60
N ALA A 481 36.50 -25.01 -5.84
CA ALA A 481 37.75 -25.61 -6.33
C ALA A 481 38.56 -26.37 -5.25
N GLN A 482 38.20 -26.24 -3.97
CA GLN A 482 38.78 -26.97 -2.84
C GLN A 482 37.65 -27.77 -2.18
N ASP A 483 37.92 -29.02 -1.81
CA ASP A 483 36.95 -29.89 -1.14
C ASP A 483 36.29 -29.14 0.03
N GLU A 484 34.95 -29.19 0.08
CA GLU A 484 34.04 -28.55 1.05
C GLU A 484 33.71 -27.04 0.87
N ALA A 485 34.39 -26.29 -0.01
CA ALA A 485 34.02 -24.89 -0.26
C ALA A 485 32.97 -24.76 -1.38
N LEU A 486 31.99 -23.85 -1.25
CA LEU A 486 31.04 -23.54 -2.32
C LEU A 486 31.50 -22.37 -3.18
N GLY A 487 31.27 -22.47 -4.48
CA GLY A 487 31.49 -21.42 -5.48
C GLY A 487 30.18 -20.85 -6.04
N VAL A 488 30.32 -19.78 -6.82
CA VAL A 488 29.23 -19.19 -7.60
C VAL A 488 29.60 -19.10 -9.07
N ASN A 489 28.70 -19.54 -9.95
CA ASN A 489 28.77 -19.26 -11.38
C ASN A 489 27.82 -18.10 -11.70
N VAL A 490 28.36 -16.95 -12.07
CA VAL A 490 27.54 -15.76 -12.37
C VAL A 490 27.10 -15.81 -13.82
N ILE A 491 25.79 -15.89 -14.06
CA ILE A 491 25.21 -15.99 -15.41
C ILE A 491 24.95 -14.59 -15.96
N TYR A 492 24.28 -13.75 -15.18
CA TYR A 492 23.98 -12.36 -15.53
C TYR A 492 24.59 -11.40 -14.52
N ARG A 493 25.05 -10.23 -14.98
CA ARG A 493 25.59 -9.17 -14.14
C ARG A 493 25.20 -7.79 -14.64
N TRP A 494 24.76 -6.93 -13.73
CA TRP A 494 24.49 -5.52 -14.01
C TRP A 494 25.78 -4.69 -14.14
N ARG A 495 25.83 -3.80 -15.13
CA ARG A 495 26.92 -2.84 -15.36
C ARG A 495 26.46 -1.41 -15.08
N PRO A 496 26.90 -0.79 -13.96
CA PRO A 496 26.43 0.54 -13.55
C PRO A 496 26.71 1.67 -14.55
N ARG A 497 27.75 1.54 -15.39
CA ARG A 497 28.17 2.59 -16.33
C ARG A 497 27.20 2.75 -17.51
N GLY A 498 26.72 1.63 -18.05
CA GLY A 498 25.78 1.59 -19.18
C GLY A 498 24.33 1.35 -18.76
N ASP A 499 24.10 1.05 -17.48
CA ASP A 499 22.83 0.52 -16.98
C ASP A 499 22.35 -0.73 -17.74
N THR A 500 23.30 -1.60 -18.13
CA THR A 500 23.03 -2.81 -18.91
C THR A 500 23.12 -4.08 -18.06
N PHE A 501 22.49 -5.14 -18.54
CA PHE A 501 22.58 -6.48 -17.96
C PHE A 501 23.35 -7.40 -18.90
N ASP A 502 24.60 -7.72 -18.56
CA ASP A 502 25.47 -8.55 -19.39
C ASP A 502 25.30 -10.02 -19.02
N LYS A 503 25.24 -10.92 -20.01
CA LYS A 503 25.45 -12.35 -19.78
C LYS A 503 26.96 -12.59 -19.67
N VAL A 504 27.43 -12.96 -18.48
CA VAL A 504 28.87 -13.11 -18.15
C VAL A 504 29.30 -14.57 -17.95
N GLY A 505 28.36 -15.50 -17.86
CA GLY A 505 28.62 -16.93 -17.74
C GLY A 505 27.54 -17.77 -18.42
N GLU A 506 27.89 -19.01 -18.76
CA GLU A 506 26.93 -19.99 -19.27
C GLU A 506 26.27 -20.74 -18.10
N PRO A 507 24.94 -20.91 -18.12
CA PRO A 507 24.22 -21.59 -17.05
C PRO A 507 24.39 -23.10 -17.17
N THR A 508 25.29 -23.71 -16.41
CA THR A 508 25.62 -25.14 -16.56
C THR A 508 24.74 -26.01 -15.68
N LYS A 509 24.63 -25.66 -14.39
CA LYS A 509 23.79 -26.40 -13.43
C LYS A 509 22.31 -26.30 -13.82
N PHE A 510 21.82 -25.10 -14.11
CA PHE A 510 20.45 -24.85 -14.53
C PHE A 510 20.04 -25.66 -15.76
N LEU A 511 20.88 -25.69 -16.81
CA LEU A 511 20.58 -26.47 -18.01
C LEU A 511 20.58 -27.98 -17.72
N LYS A 512 21.50 -28.45 -16.88
CA LYS A 512 21.57 -29.87 -16.46
C LYS A 512 20.32 -30.29 -15.69
N GLU A 513 19.90 -29.48 -14.72
CA GLU A 513 18.72 -29.76 -13.89
C GLU A 513 17.43 -29.71 -14.72
N LEU A 514 17.27 -28.73 -15.63
CA LEU A 514 16.14 -28.71 -16.55
C LEU A 514 16.11 -29.94 -17.46
N ASN A 515 17.25 -30.31 -18.04
CA ASN A 515 17.33 -31.52 -18.85
C ASN A 515 16.96 -32.77 -18.04
N LEU A 516 17.43 -32.87 -16.79
CA LEU A 516 17.12 -33.99 -15.89
C LEU A 516 15.61 -34.09 -15.60
N HIS A 517 14.95 -32.96 -15.32
CA HIS A 517 13.54 -32.94 -14.94
C HIS A 517 12.58 -33.04 -16.14
N THR A 518 13.00 -32.59 -17.32
CA THR A 518 12.09 -32.43 -18.48
C THR A 518 12.48 -33.26 -19.70
N GLY A 519 13.71 -33.73 -19.79
CA GLY A 519 14.28 -34.36 -20.99
C GLY A 519 14.63 -33.38 -22.12
N MET A 520 14.35 -32.08 -21.97
CA MET A 520 14.60 -31.08 -23.01
C MET A 520 16.09 -30.93 -23.31
N THR A 521 16.43 -30.85 -24.59
CA THR A 521 17.78 -30.52 -25.04
C THR A 521 18.12 -29.07 -24.69
N LYS A 522 19.42 -28.74 -24.68
CA LYS A 522 19.90 -27.36 -24.48
C LYS A 522 19.24 -26.38 -25.45
N ASP A 523 19.09 -26.76 -26.72
CA ASP A 523 18.51 -25.87 -27.74
C ASP A 523 17.01 -25.65 -27.53
N GLU A 524 16.27 -26.66 -27.08
CA GLU A 524 14.85 -26.53 -26.71
C GLU A 524 14.68 -25.62 -25.49
N ILE A 525 15.51 -25.79 -24.45
CA ILE A 525 15.49 -24.94 -23.26
C ILE A 525 15.74 -23.47 -23.63
N LEU A 526 16.78 -23.21 -24.43
CA LEU A 526 17.13 -21.86 -24.87
C LEU A 526 16.07 -21.26 -25.80
N THR A 527 15.39 -22.09 -26.60
CA THR A 527 14.28 -21.65 -27.46
C THR A 527 13.04 -21.29 -26.63
N ASP A 528 12.68 -22.11 -25.63
CA ASP A 528 11.61 -21.80 -24.69
C ASP A 528 11.91 -20.50 -23.91
N GLN A 529 13.15 -20.30 -23.49
CA GLN A 529 13.58 -19.06 -22.83
C GLN A 529 13.36 -17.83 -23.72
N LYS A 530 13.71 -17.92 -25.01
CA LYS A 530 13.49 -16.84 -25.99
C LYS A 530 11.99 -16.57 -26.19
N ASN A 531 11.18 -17.61 -26.28
CA ASN A 531 9.72 -17.50 -26.42
C ASN A 531 9.09 -16.79 -25.21
N ARG A 532 9.49 -17.16 -23.99
CA ARG A 532 9.07 -16.48 -22.76
C ARG A 532 9.51 -15.02 -22.73
N ALA A 533 10.75 -14.72 -23.12
CA ALA A 533 11.24 -13.35 -23.20
C ALA A 533 10.43 -12.50 -24.21
N LEU A 534 9.99 -13.10 -25.32
CA LEU A 534 9.12 -12.45 -26.29
C LEU A 534 7.75 -12.09 -25.70
N ILE A 535 7.13 -13.03 -24.96
CA ILE A 535 5.86 -12.80 -24.26
C ILE A 535 6.00 -11.66 -23.26
N LEU A 536 7.05 -11.66 -22.42
CA LEU A 536 7.31 -10.60 -21.45
C LEU A 536 7.49 -9.22 -22.11
N LYS A 537 8.23 -9.16 -23.23
CA LYS A 537 8.38 -7.92 -24.01
C LYS A 537 7.05 -7.43 -24.59
N TRP A 538 6.20 -8.35 -25.06
CA TRP A 538 4.86 -8.02 -25.53
C TRP A 538 3.98 -7.48 -24.39
N MET A 539 4.04 -8.07 -23.19
CA MET A 539 3.31 -7.56 -22.02
C MET A 539 3.74 -6.15 -21.64
N VAL A 540 5.05 -5.88 -21.63
CA VAL A 540 5.63 -4.54 -21.40
C VAL A 540 5.13 -3.52 -22.43
N LYS A 541 5.17 -3.88 -23.71
CA LYS A 541 4.70 -3.01 -24.80
C LYS A 541 3.21 -2.66 -24.67
N ASN A 542 2.40 -3.59 -24.18
CA ASN A 542 0.96 -3.39 -23.98
C ASN A 542 0.61 -2.84 -22.58
N LYS A 543 1.60 -2.54 -21.73
CA LYS A 543 1.41 -2.02 -20.37
C LYS A 543 0.50 -2.89 -19.50
N LEU A 544 0.70 -4.21 -19.55
CA LEU A 544 0.00 -5.16 -18.69
C LEU A 544 0.70 -5.27 -17.34
N ASP A 545 0.74 -4.18 -16.58
CA ASP A 545 1.57 -4.02 -15.39
C ASP A 545 0.85 -4.24 -14.05
N ASP A 546 -0.47 -4.42 -14.06
CA ASP A 546 -1.21 -4.82 -12.86
C ASP A 546 -1.08 -6.32 -12.58
N ILE A 547 -1.14 -6.67 -11.29
CA ILE A 547 -0.90 -8.03 -10.81
C ILE A 547 -1.86 -9.06 -11.41
N ASN A 548 -3.12 -8.69 -11.65
CA ASN A 548 -4.13 -9.62 -12.14
C ASN A 548 -4.03 -9.80 -13.66
N SER A 549 -3.66 -8.77 -14.43
CA SER A 549 -3.30 -8.92 -15.83
C SER A 549 -2.10 -9.85 -15.99
N VAL A 550 -1.06 -9.69 -15.17
CA VAL A 550 0.07 -10.63 -15.18
C VAL A 550 -0.40 -12.05 -14.85
N GLY A 551 -1.19 -12.23 -13.79
CA GLY A 551 -1.76 -13.53 -13.42
C GLY A 551 -2.60 -14.17 -14.53
N LYS A 552 -3.39 -13.37 -15.26
CA LYS A 552 -4.19 -13.83 -16.40
C LYS A 552 -3.31 -14.36 -17.51
N ILE A 553 -2.28 -13.61 -17.90
CA ILE A 553 -1.34 -14.06 -18.94
C ILE A 553 -0.60 -15.34 -18.52
N MET A 554 -0.20 -15.45 -17.25
CA MET A 554 0.42 -16.67 -16.73
C MET A 554 -0.54 -17.86 -16.77
N SER A 555 -1.79 -17.65 -16.35
CA SER A 555 -2.84 -18.69 -16.44
C SER A 555 -3.09 -19.13 -17.87
N MET A 556 -3.12 -18.20 -18.83
CA MET A 556 -3.27 -18.50 -20.24
C MET A 556 -2.05 -19.23 -20.80
N TYR A 557 -0.83 -18.84 -20.44
CA TYR A 557 0.39 -19.53 -20.85
C TYR A 557 0.39 -20.99 -20.40
N TYR A 558 0.00 -21.27 -19.15
CA TYR A 558 -0.03 -22.65 -18.65
C TYR A 558 -1.16 -23.50 -19.20
N SER A 559 -2.23 -22.88 -19.72
CA SER A 559 -3.35 -23.59 -20.34
C SER A 559 -3.18 -23.76 -21.85
N GLN A 560 -2.68 -22.73 -22.53
CA GLN A 560 -2.61 -22.57 -23.99
C GLN A 560 -1.31 -21.83 -24.39
N PRO A 561 -0.12 -22.46 -24.23
CA PRO A 561 1.17 -21.79 -24.43
C PRO A 561 1.39 -21.31 -25.88
N GLN A 562 0.85 -22.04 -26.87
CA GLN A 562 1.00 -21.66 -28.27
C GLN A 562 0.18 -20.43 -28.63
N GLU A 563 -1.04 -20.29 -28.11
CA GLU A 563 -1.90 -19.13 -28.41
C GLU A 563 -1.27 -17.84 -27.92
N ILE A 564 -0.78 -17.81 -26.67
CA ILE A 564 -0.16 -16.61 -26.12
C ILE A 564 1.17 -16.29 -26.81
N LEU A 565 1.90 -17.30 -27.25
CA LEU A 565 3.13 -17.11 -28.03
C LEU A 565 2.83 -16.51 -29.41
N GLU A 566 1.79 -16.97 -30.09
CA GLU A 566 1.36 -16.40 -31.38
C GLU A 566 0.82 -14.98 -31.23
N VAL A 567 0.11 -14.69 -30.13
CA VAL A 567 -0.28 -13.31 -29.75
C VAL A 567 0.95 -12.41 -29.60
N ALA A 568 1.98 -12.89 -28.91
CA ALA A 568 3.21 -12.13 -28.70
C ALA A 568 4.01 -11.93 -29.99
N LYS A 569 4.15 -12.98 -30.82
CA LYS A 569 4.81 -12.92 -32.15
C LYS A 569 4.09 -11.99 -33.12
N SER A 570 2.76 -12.11 -33.19
CA SER A 570 1.91 -11.29 -34.06
C SER A 570 1.69 -9.88 -33.52
N ASN A 571 2.18 -9.60 -32.32
CA ASN A 571 2.04 -8.33 -31.62
C ASN A 571 0.57 -7.83 -31.59
N LEU A 572 -0.36 -8.74 -31.30
CA LEU A 572 -1.78 -8.42 -31.20
C LEU A 572 -2.03 -7.47 -30.03
N ALA A 573 -3.03 -6.60 -30.16
CA ALA A 573 -3.42 -5.67 -29.10
C ALA A 573 -3.98 -6.45 -27.90
N ALA A 574 -3.59 -6.05 -26.69
CA ALA A 574 -4.04 -6.71 -25.47
C ALA A 574 -5.57 -6.77 -25.32
N SER A 575 -6.32 -5.79 -25.83
CA SER A 575 -7.79 -5.77 -25.79
C SER A 575 -8.49 -6.93 -26.53
N LYS A 576 -7.75 -7.71 -27.33
CA LYS A 576 -8.26 -8.92 -27.99
C LYS A 576 -8.03 -10.20 -27.18
N VAL A 577 -7.36 -10.10 -26.03
CA VAL A 577 -6.84 -11.24 -25.24
C VAL A 577 -7.14 -11.07 -23.75
N VAL A 578 -7.01 -9.84 -23.23
CA VAL A 578 -7.18 -9.43 -21.83
C VAL A 578 -8.51 -8.75 -21.63
#